data_AF-A0A8J8EFU4-F1
#
_entry.id   AF-A0A8J8EFU4-F1
#
_cell.length_a   1.000
_cell.length_b   1.000
_cell.length_c   1.000
_cell.angle_alpha   90.00
_cell.angle_beta   90.00
_cell.angle_gamma   90.00
#
_symmetry.space_group_name_H-M   'P 1'
#
loop_
_entity.id
_entity.type
_entity.pdbx_description
1 polymer ?
#
loop_
_entity_poly.entity_id
_entity_poly.type
_entity_poly.pdbx_seq_one_letter_code
_entity_poly.pdbx_strand_id
1 'polypeptide(L)'
;MKARLDSFIKNDERFRYTKIERKEGAHIYAGGIKEELYNFKYPVIGEALGAVYPLTGEGIRPSIISSYAFYRSIKYGKSLREEFEKTGIPQQINFQKQLVEALLKAPPHLREVFIREYFKSSKNPL
;
A
#
# COMPACT_ATOMS: atom_id res chain seq x y z
N MET A 1 11.70 14.89 1.21
CA MET A 1 11.26 14.19 -0.01
C MET A 1 11.62 14.98 -1.28
N LYS A 2 11.15 16.23 -1.45
CA LYS A 2 11.37 17.06 -2.64
C LYS A 2 12.83 17.14 -3.10
N ALA A 3 13.76 17.46 -2.20
CA ALA A 3 15.19 17.52 -2.51
C ALA A 3 15.77 16.18 -3.03
N ARG A 4 15.26 15.03 -2.56
CA ARG A 4 15.69 13.70 -3.04
C ARG A 4 15.17 13.44 -4.45
N LEU A 5 13.91 13.80 -4.73
CA LEU A 5 13.34 13.71 -6.08
C LEU A 5 14.07 14.62 -7.06
N ASP A 6 14.35 15.86 -6.67
CA ASP A 6 15.09 16.82 -7.50
C ASP A 6 16.51 16.32 -7.79
N SER A 7 17.19 15.77 -6.79
CA SER A 7 18.51 15.15 -6.96
C SER A 7 18.44 13.96 -7.91
N PHE A 8 17.44 13.07 -7.76
CA PHE A 8 17.24 11.93 -8.66
C PHE A 8 17.03 12.38 -10.11
N ILE A 9 16.12 13.32 -10.35
CA ILE A 9 15.84 13.85 -11.70
C ILE A 9 17.09 14.47 -12.33
N LYS A 10 17.89 15.22 -11.56
CA LYS A 10 19.10 15.87 -12.06
C LYS A 10 20.19 14.87 -12.46
N ASN A 11 20.28 13.75 -11.75
CA ASN A 11 21.38 12.80 -11.90
C ASN A 11 21.06 11.64 -12.85
N ASP A 12 19.78 11.35 -13.11
CA ASP A 12 19.36 10.28 -13.99
C ASP A 12 19.30 10.76 -15.46
N GLU A 13 20.06 10.10 -16.35
CA GLU A 13 20.17 10.47 -17.76
C GLU A 13 18.82 10.48 -18.51
N ARG A 14 17.86 9.68 -18.06
CA ARG A 14 16.52 9.60 -18.66
C ARG A 14 15.69 10.84 -18.40
N PHE A 15 16.01 11.59 -17.34
CA PHE A 15 15.19 12.69 -16.83
C PHE A 15 15.92 14.03 -16.79
N ARG A 16 17.26 14.06 -16.74
CA ARG A 16 18.03 15.30 -16.49
C ARG A 16 17.85 16.42 -17.52
N TYR A 17 17.42 16.09 -18.74
CA TYR A 17 17.18 17.07 -19.82
C TYR A 17 15.69 17.26 -20.14
N THR A 18 14.79 16.60 -19.41
CA THR A 18 13.36 16.70 -19.70
C THR A 18 12.76 17.96 -19.10
N LYS A 19 11.73 18.50 -19.76
CA LYS A 19 10.92 19.56 -19.19
C LYS A 19 9.94 18.95 -18.18
N ILE A 20 10.00 19.41 -16.94
CA ILE A 20 9.07 18.96 -15.91
C ILE A 20 7.80 19.82 -15.95
N GLU A 21 6.68 19.21 -16.35
CA GLU A 21 5.38 19.88 -16.42
C GLU A 21 4.73 20.05 -15.03
N ARG A 22 4.84 19.05 -14.15
CA ARG A 22 4.21 19.07 -12.82
C ARG A 22 4.97 18.20 -11.83
N LYS A 23 5.00 18.60 -10.56
CA LYS A 23 5.53 17.81 -9.44
C LYS A 23 4.51 17.83 -8.31
N GLU A 24 4.04 16.65 -7.93
CA GLU A 24 3.05 16.51 -6.87
C GLU A 24 3.42 15.41 -5.90
N GLY A 25 2.85 15.49 -4.71
CA GLY A 25 2.93 14.43 -3.73
C GLY A 25 1.85 14.63 -2.68
N ALA A 26 1.37 13.50 -2.17
CA ALA A 26 0.51 13.44 -1.01
C ALA A 26 1.12 12.47 0.00
N HIS A 27 0.73 12.61 1.26
CA HIS A 27 1.00 11.57 2.24
C HIS A 27 0.19 10.32 1.88
N ILE A 28 0.79 9.14 2.05
CA ILE A 28 0.11 7.85 1.86
C ILE A 28 0.19 7.10 3.19
N TYR A 29 -0.95 6.71 3.72
CA TYR A 29 -1.03 5.87 4.91
C TYR A 29 -0.81 4.40 4.54
N ALA A 30 0.33 3.85 4.95
CA ALA A 30 0.74 2.46 4.69
C ALA A 30 0.76 1.59 5.98
N GLY A 31 -0.07 1.93 6.97
CA GLY A 31 -0.04 1.33 8.31
C GLY A 31 -0.88 0.05 8.50
N GLY A 32 -1.56 -0.42 7.45
CA GLY A 32 -2.51 -1.53 7.49
C GLY A 32 -3.92 -1.13 7.88
N ILE A 33 -4.84 -2.09 8.00
CA ILE A 33 -6.23 -1.81 8.33
C ILE A 33 -6.35 -1.27 9.78
N LYS A 34 -7.13 -0.20 9.94
CA LYS A 34 -7.50 0.37 11.24
C LYS A 34 -8.77 -0.32 11.73
N GLU A 35 -8.60 -1.46 12.41
CA GLU A 35 -9.70 -2.33 12.84
C GLU A 35 -10.78 -1.59 13.67
N GLU A 36 -10.36 -0.61 14.47
CA GLU A 36 -11.24 0.22 15.28
C GLU A 36 -12.23 1.06 14.45
N LEU A 37 -11.91 1.34 13.18
CA LEU A 37 -12.74 2.16 12.30
C LEU A 37 -13.85 1.37 11.60
N TYR A 38 -13.86 0.04 11.67
CA TYR A 38 -14.97 -0.77 11.14
C TYR A 38 -16.29 -0.51 11.88
N ASN A 39 -16.23 -0.18 13.17
CA ASN A 39 -17.39 0.05 14.04
C ASN A 39 -17.58 1.53 14.37
N PHE A 40 -16.95 2.43 13.61
CA PHE A 40 -17.08 3.85 13.85
C PHE A 40 -18.52 4.32 13.59
N LYS A 41 -18.93 5.41 14.25
CA LYS A 41 -20.29 5.97 14.13
C LYS A 41 -20.71 6.21 12.68
N TYR A 42 -19.75 6.55 11.83
CA TYR A 42 -19.93 6.73 10.40
C TYR A 42 -19.07 5.72 9.64
N PRO A 43 -19.55 5.21 8.49
CA PRO A 43 -18.78 4.31 7.65
C PRO A 43 -17.45 4.93 7.20
N VAL A 44 -16.35 4.20 7.40
CA VAL A 44 -15.02 4.60 6.98
C VAL A 44 -14.53 3.62 5.91
N ILE A 45 -14.08 4.14 4.76
CA ILE A 45 -13.63 3.36 3.61
C ILE A 45 -12.34 3.96 3.02
N GLY A 46 -11.70 3.24 2.11
CA GLY A 46 -10.47 3.68 1.44
C GLY A 46 -9.30 3.94 2.37
N GLU A 47 -8.46 4.89 2.01
CA GLU A 47 -7.26 5.23 2.79
C GLU A 47 -7.60 5.62 4.24
N ALA A 48 -8.77 6.22 4.48
CA ALA A 48 -9.21 6.56 5.84
C ALA A 48 -9.32 5.31 6.74
N LEU A 49 -9.81 4.18 6.21
CA LEU A 49 -9.88 2.87 6.87
C LEU A 49 -8.51 2.17 6.95
N GLY A 50 -7.50 2.69 6.24
CA GLY A 50 -6.21 2.03 6.07
C GLY A 50 -6.17 1.04 4.91
N ALA A 51 -7.14 1.10 3.99
CA ALA A 51 -7.14 0.28 2.78
C ALA A 51 -6.10 0.80 1.78
N VAL A 52 -4.83 0.48 2.05
CA VAL A 52 -3.65 0.77 1.22
C VAL A 52 -2.68 -0.39 1.38
N TYR A 53 -2.11 -0.86 0.28
CA TYR A 53 -1.08 -1.89 0.31
C TYR A 53 0.25 -1.35 0.85
N PRO A 54 0.75 -1.82 2.00
CA PRO A 54 1.95 -1.28 2.63
C PRO A 54 3.23 -1.40 1.79
N LEU A 55 3.34 -2.46 0.98
CA LEU A 55 4.55 -2.72 0.19
C LEU A 55 4.66 -1.78 -1.03
N THR A 56 3.53 -1.41 -1.63
CA THR A 56 3.49 -0.64 -2.89
C THR A 56 3.03 0.80 -2.70
N GLY A 57 2.34 1.11 -1.60
CA GLY A 57 1.63 2.38 -1.39
C GLY A 57 0.38 2.52 -2.25
N GLU A 58 -0.08 1.45 -2.91
CA GLU A 58 -1.26 1.48 -3.78
C GLU A 58 -2.54 1.44 -2.95
N GLY A 59 -3.35 2.50 -3.05
CA GLY A 59 -4.61 2.64 -2.32
C GLY A 59 -5.85 2.75 -3.20
N ILE A 60 -5.72 2.91 -4.52
CA ILE A 60 -6.85 3.15 -5.43
C ILE A 60 -7.76 1.93 -5.48
N ARG A 61 -7.20 0.75 -5.76
CA ARG A 61 -7.93 -0.52 -5.85
C ARG A 61 -8.49 -0.92 -4.48
N PRO A 62 -7.73 -0.96 -3.37
CA PRO A 62 -8.30 -1.19 -2.05
C PRO A 62 -9.41 -0.19 -1.67
N SER A 63 -9.31 1.07 -2.10
CA SER A 63 -10.36 2.07 -1.86
C SER A 63 -11.63 1.81 -2.65
N ILE A 64 -11.53 1.45 -3.93
CA ILE A 64 -12.68 1.06 -4.74
C ILE A 64 -13.34 -0.20 -4.13
N ILE A 65 -12.54 -1.18 -3.72
CA ILE A 65 -13.06 -2.44 -3.17
C ILE A 65 -13.72 -2.24 -1.80
N SER A 66 -13.12 -1.46 -0.90
CA SER A 66 -13.75 -1.14 0.39
C SER A 66 -15.03 -0.32 0.23
N SER A 67 -15.09 0.56 -0.76
CA SER A 67 -16.32 1.28 -1.14
C SER A 67 -17.40 0.32 -1.65
N TYR A 68 -17.03 -0.65 -2.47
CA TYR A 68 -17.96 -1.68 -2.95
C TYR A 68 -18.45 -2.59 -1.82
N ALA A 69 -17.57 -2.98 -0.90
CA ALA A 69 -17.93 -3.73 0.30
C ALA A 69 -18.92 -2.94 1.18
N PHE A 70 -18.76 -1.63 1.28
CA PHE A 70 -19.72 -0.78 1.97
C PHE A 70 -21.08 -0.71 1.27
N TYR A 71 -21.12 -0.58 -0.06
CA TYR A 71 -22.37 -0.69 -0.81
C TYR A 71 -23.08 -2.03 -0.55
N ARG A 72 -22.32 -3.14 -0.57
CA ARG A 72 -22.84 -4.48 -0.26
C ARG A 72 -23.38 -4.56 1.16
N SER A 73 -22.68 -3.98 2.14
CA SER A 73 -23.10 -3.99 3.54
C SER A 73 -24.45 -3.31 3.72
N ILE A 74 -24.67 -2.16 3.05
CA ILE A 74 -25.97 -1.47 3.00
C ILE A 74 -27.03 -2.34 2.32
N LYS A 75 -26.74 -2.85 1.12
CA LYS A 75 -27.71 -3.56 0.30
C LYS A 75 -28.22 -4.85 0.94
N TYR A 76 -27.36 -5.57 1.65
CA TYR A 76 -27.66 -6.90 2.19
C TYR A 76 -27.80 -6.93 3.72
N GLY A 77 -27.74 -5.77 4.38
CA GLY A 77 -27.86 -5.68 5.85
C GLY A 77 -26.72 -6.41 6.59
N LYS A 78 -25.52 -6.43 6.01
CA LYS A 78 -24.32 -7.06 6.59
C LYS A 78 -23.39 -5.98 7.15
N SER A 79 -22.41 -6.38 7.95
CA SER A 79 -21.39 -5.43 8.43
C SER A 79 -20.36 -5.11 7.33
N LEU A 80 -19.80 -3.90 7.34
CA LEU A 80 -18.71 -3.51 6.43
C LEU A 80 -17.52 -4.47 6.56
N ARG A 81 -17.16 -4.82 7.80
CA ARG A 81 -16.07 -5.77 8.08
C ARG A 81 -16.30 -7.10 7.38
N GLU A 82 -17.47 -7.69 7.54
CA GLU A 82 -17.79 -8.97 6.92
C GLU A 82 -17.69 -8.93 5.39
N GLU A 83 -18.24 -7.90 4.74
CA GLU A 83 -18.16 -7.79 3.27
C GLU A 83 -16.74 -7.46 2.78
N PHE A 84 -15.95 -6.70 3.54
CA PHE A 84 -14.58 -6.35 3.12
C PHE A 84 -13.61 -7.51 3.33
N GLU A 85 -13.71 -8.26 4.43
CA GLU A 85 -12.88 -9.46 4.69
C GLU A 85 -13.04 -10.53 3.59
N LYS A 86 -14.24 -10.67 3.00
CA LYS A 86 -14.51 -11.59 1.88
C LYS A 86 -13.66 -11.29 0.63
N THR A 87 -13.12 -10.08 0.51
CA THR A 87 -12.37 -9.66 -0.69
C THR A 87 -10.92 -10.14 -0.70
N GLY A 88 -10.40 -10.63 0.44
CA GLY A 88 -8.99 -10.98 0.57
C GLY A 88 -8.04 -9.78 0.73
N ILE A 89 -8.54 -8.56 0.54
CA ILE A 89 -7.73 -7.33 0.59
C ILE A 89 -7.20 -7.05 2.02
N PRO A 90 -8.01 -7.12 3.09
CA PRO A 90 -7.51 -6.90 4.45
C PRO A 90 -6.36 -7.85 4.83
N GLN A 91 -6.45 -9.12 4.43
CA GLN A 91 -5.44 -10.12 4.74
C GLN A 91 -4.14 -9.87 3.95
N GLN A 92 -4.24 -9.47 2.69
CA GLN A 92 -3.08 -9.08 1.88
C GLN A 92 -2.39 -7.82 2.45
N ILE A 93 -3.18 -6.83 2.88
CA ILE A 93 -2.67 -5.61 3.53
C ILE A 93 -1.93 -5.97 4.83
N ASN A 94 -2.52 -6.83 5.67
CA ASN A 94 -1.91 -7.26 6.92
C ASN A 94 -0.62 -8.07 6.70
N PHE A 95 -0.61 -8.96 5.72
CA PHE A 95 0.59 -9.70 5.35
C PHE A 95 1.72 -8.76 4.88
N GLN A 96 1.41 -7.82 3.98
CA GLN A 96 2.39 -6.86 3.51
C GLN A 96 2.89 -5.94 4.62
N LYS A 97 2.03 -5.52 5.56
CA LYS A 97 2.43 -4.75 6.74
C LYS A 97 3.48 -5.50 7.55
N GLN A 98 3.21 -6.77 7.88
CA GLN A 98 4.13 -7.61 8.64
C GLN A 98 5.48 -7.75 7.93
N LEU A 99 5.46 -7.95 6.61
CA LEU A 99 6.67 -8.02 5.79
C LEU A 99 7.48 -6.71 5.87
N VAL A 100 6.84 -5.56 5.67
CA VAL A 100 7.49 -4.24 5.72
C VAL A 100 8.06 -3.99 7.11
N GLU A 101 7.31 -4.27 8.17
CA GLU A 101 7.78 -4.11 9.55
C GLU A 101 9.00 -5.00 9.85
N ALA A 102 9.00 -6.24 9.37
CA ALA A 102 10.14 -7.14 9.52
C ALA A 102 11.39 -6.60 8.79
N LEU A 103 11.22 -6.13 7.56
CA LEU A 103 12.31 -5.55 6.78
C LEU A 103 12.86 -4.26 7.40
N LEU A 104 12.00 -3.40 7.95
CA LEU A 104 12.41 -2.16 8.61
C LEU A 104 13.14 -2.41 9.93
N LYS A 105 12.86 -3.52 10.62
CA LYS A 105 13.58 -3.93 11.84
C LYS A 105 14.89 -4.68 11.54
N ALA A 106 15.01 -5.28 10.36
CA ALA A 106 16.21 -6.02 9.97
C ALA A 106 17.43 -5.08 9.81
N PRO A 107 18.64 -5.53 10.20
CA PRO A 107 19.90 -4.88 9.86
C PRO A 107 20.07 -4.68 8.35
N PRO A 108 20.77 -3.63 7.90
CA PRO A 108 20.95 -3.35 6.46
C PRO A 108 21.49 -4.52 5.64
N HIS A 109 22.45 -5.28 6.17
CA HIS A 109 23.03 -6.45 5.48
C HIS A 109 22.01 -7.58 5.26
N LEU A 110 21.07 -7.79 6.19
CA LEU A 110 20.01 -8.79 6.01
C LEU A 110 18.95 -8.33 5.00
N ARG A 111 18.67 -7.02 4.91
CA ARG A 111 17.78 -6.48 3.87
C ARG A 111 18.36 -6.72 2.48
N GLU A 112 19.67 -6.50 2.31
CA GLU A 112 20.36 -6.75 1.06
C GLU A 112 20.28 -8.22 0.66
N VAL A 113 20.57 -9.14 1.58
CA VAL A 113 20.46 -10.59 1.34
C VAL A 113 19.02 -10.94 0.95
N PHE A 114 18.01 -10.46 1.69
CA PHE A 114 16.61 -10.74 1.40
C PHE A 114 16.22 -10.30 -0.02
N ILE A 115 16.53 -9.04 -0.38
CA ILE A 115 16.24 -8.49 -1.71
C ILE A 115 16.94 -9.33 -2.78
N ARG A 116 18.23 -9.61 -2.59
CA ARG A 116 19.04 -10.34 -3.58
C ARG A 116 18.54 -11.76 -3.80
N GLU A 117 18.26 -12.50 -2.74
CA GLU A 117 17.80 -13.89 -2.86
C GLU A 117 16.37 -13.97 -3.43
N TYR A 118 15.49 -13.03 -3.08
CA TYR A 118 14.15 -12.94 -3.67
C TYR A 118 14.20 -12.70 -5.19
N PHE A 119 15.02 -11.75 -5.66
CA PHE A 119 15.16 -11.45 -7.08
C PHE A 119 16.04 -12.45 -7.85
N LYS A 120 16.92 -13.20 -7.18
CA LYS A 120 17.59 -14.36 -7.79
C LYS A 120 16.62 -15.50 -8.02
N SER A 121 15.76 -15.79 -7.05
CA SER A 121 14.74 -16.83 -7.16
C SER A 121 13.72 -16.52 -8.28
N SER A 122 13.39 -15.24 -8.50
CA SER A 122 12.47 -14.82 -9.58
C SER A 122 13.05 -14.88 -11.00
N LYS A 123 14.35 -15.15 -11.17
CA LYS A 123 14.98 -15.36 -12.49
C LYS A 123 14.88 -16.81 -13.01
N ASN A 124 14.28 -17.71 -12.24
CA ASN A 124 13.80 -19.01 -12.72
C ASN A 124 12.27 -19.07 -12.63
N PRO A 125 11.52 -18.34 -13.49
CA PRO A 125 10.16 -18.74 -13.76
C PRO A 125 10.21 -19.99 -14.67
N LEU A 126 9.46 -21.02 -14.28
CA LEU A 126 9.09 -22.16 -15.13
C LEU A 126 8.56 -21.70 -16.49
#